data_AF-A0A252C7D0-F1
#
_entry.id   AF-A0A252C7D0-F1
#
_cell.length_a   1.000
_cell.length_b   1.000
_cell.length_c   1.000
_cell.angle_alpha   90.00
_cell.angle_beta   90.00
_cell.angle_gamma   90.00
#
_symmetry.space_group_name_H-M   'P 1'
#
loop_
_entity.id
_entity.type
_entity.pdbx_description
1 polymer ?
#
loop_
_entity_poly.entity_id
_entity_poly.type
_entity_poly.pdbx_seq_one_letter_code
_entity_poly.pdbx_strand_id
1 'polypeptide(L)'
;MIAKIHVARKQLALDEDAYRDVLARVTNRSSCKDMSRGQLHDVLAEMQRLGFRVQAGASRPLSAKPGVRKVYAIWREMAPMLRSEGSDEALRAFVQRVAQVSAPEFLDDTTAPKVIEALKAWRQRLAGGSA
;
A
#
# COMPACT_ATOMS: atom_id res chain seq x y z
N MET A 1 2.24 2.18 16.52
CA MET A 1 1.12 3.15 16.49
C MET A 1 1.58 4.54 16.88
N ILE A 2 2.30 4.67 17.99
CA ILE A 2 2.93 5.93 18.45
C ILE A 2 3.73 6.62 17.32
N ALA A 3 4.49 5.87 16.52
CA ALA A 3 5.20 6.42 15.36
C ALA A 3 4.27 7.15 14.36
N LYS A 4 3.06 6.63 14.10
CA LYS A 4 2.08 7.29 13.21
C LYS A 4 1.56 8.60 13.82
N ILE A 5 1.35 8.62 15.14
CA ILE A 5 0.92 9.81 15.88
C ILE A 5 2.00 10.90 15.83
N HIS A 6 3.28 10.54 15.97
CA HIS A 6 4.37 11.51 15.82
C HIS A 6 4.51 12.03 14.38
N VAL A 7 4.28 11.18 13.37
CA VAL A 7 4.20 11.63 11.97
C VAL A 7 3.02 12.59 11.78
N ALA A 8 1.86 12.28 12.36
CA ALA A 8 0.69 13.13 12.31
C ALA A 8 0.92 14.49 12.96
N ARG A 9 1.56 14.52 14.15
CA ARG A 9 2.01 15.77 14.80
C ARG A 9 2.83 16.64 13.84
N LYS A 10 3.84 16.04 13.19
CA LYS A 10 4.72 16.75 12.25
C LYS A 10 3.96 17.25 11.02
N GLN A 11 3.06 16.45 10.46
CA GLN A 11 2.27 16.82 9.29
C GLN A 11 1.25 17.93 9.57
N LEU A 12 0.69 17.93 10.78
CA LEU A 12 -0.24 18.96 11.26
C LEU A 12 0.48 20.21 11.80
N ALA A 13 1.81 20.23 11.80
CA ALA A 13 2.64 21.29 12.36
C ALA A 13 2.26 21.65 13.82
N LEU A 14 1.86 20.66 14.62
CA LEU A 14 1.53 20.86 16.03
C LEU A 14 2.80 21.00 16.85
N ASP A 15 2.91 22.10 17.59
CA ASP A 15 3.90 22.28 18.64
C ASP A 15 3.66 21.31 19.81
N GLU A 16 4.52 21.35 20.83
CA GLU A 16 4.41 20.40 21.94
C GLU A 16 3.16 20.60 22.79
N ASP A 17 2.75 21.84 23.01
CA ASP A 17 1.60 22.16 23.85
C ASP A 17 0.30 21.81 23.15
N ALA A 18 0.12 22.23 21.89
CA ALA A 18 -1.04 21.87 21.07
C ALA A 18 -1.14 20.34 20.87
N TYR A 19 0.00 19.66 20.77
CA TYR A 19 0.02 18.20 20.73
C TYR A 19 -0.48 17.59 22.05
N ARG A 20 0.02 18.06 23.20
CA ARG A 20 -0.42 17.59 24.52
C ARG A 20 -1.89 17.87 24.76
N ASP A 21 -2.41 19.01 24.30
CA ASP A 21 -3.82 19.36 24.39
C ASP A 21 -4.71 18.39 23.60
N VAL A 22 -4.28 17.99 22.40
CA VAL A 22 -4.98 16.96 21.61
C VAL A 22 -4.98 15.62 22.35
N LEU A 23 -3.86 15.21 22.93
CA LEU A 23 -3.78 13.97 23.70
C LEU A 23 -4.69 14.02 24.94
N ALA A 24 -4.64 15.13 25.69
CA ALA A 24 -5.43 15.32 26.89
C ALA A 24 -6.93 15.35 26.58
N ARG A 25 -7.35 16.07 25.52
CA ARG A 25 -8.76 16.14 25.10
C ARG A 25 -9.34 14.76 24.76
N VAL A 26 -8.56 13.90 24.11
CA VAL A 26 -9.06 12.61 23.62
C VAL A 26 -8.94 11.51 24.67
N THR A 27 -7.92 11.55 25.53
CA THR A 27 -7.55 10.41 26.39
C THR A 27 -7.37 10.74 27.87
N ASN A 28 -7.43 12.03 28.25
CA ASN A 28 -7.03 12.54 29.56
C ASN A 28 -5.58 12.17 29.96
N ARG A 29 -4.71 11.86 28.99
CA ARG A 29 -3.30 11.56 29.19
C ARG A 29 -2.44 12.54 28.43
N SER A 30 -1.27 12.88 28.99
CA SER A 30 -0.31 13.82 28.39
C SER A 30 0.80 13.12 27.59
N SER A 31 0.77 11.78 27.51
CA SER A 31 1.82 10.96 26.90
C SER A 31 1.24 9.72 26.23
N CYS A 32 1.67 9.45 25.00
CA CYS A 32 1.28 8.25 24.27
C CYS A 32 1.84 6.94 24.87
N LYS A 33 2.83 7.02 25.78
CA LYS A 33 3.36 5.83 26.46
C LYS A 33 2.40 5.29 27.51
N ASP A 34 1.52 6.14 28.03
CA ASP A 34 0.57 5.82 29.08
C ASP A 34 -0.83 5.50 28.53
N MET A 35 -0.95 5.37 27.20
CA MET A 35 -2.19 5.11 26.48
C MET A 35 -2.33 3.64 26.11
N SER A 36 -3.55 3.11 26.20
CA SER A 36 -3.90 1.81 25.65
C SER A 36 -3.95 1.85 24.12
N ARG A 37 -3.96 0.67 23.48
CA ARG A 37 -4.06 0.57 22.02
C ARG A 37 -5.35 1.22 21.47
N GLY A 38 -6.46 1.14 22.21
CA GLY A 38 -7.72 1.80 21.85
C GLY A 38 -7.57 3.32 21.86
N GLN A 39 -7.02 3.85 22.94
CA GLN A 39 -6.77 5.29 23.08
C GLN A 39 -5.83 5.84 22.00
N LEU A 40 -4.83 5.07 21.58
CA LEU A 40 -3.97 5.44 20.45
C LEU A 40 -4.71 5.47 19.11
N HIS A 41 -5.74 4.65 18.91
CA HIS A 41 -6.61 4.75 17.74
C HIS A 41 -7.48 6.00 17.80
N ASP A 42 -8.06 6.31 18.95
CA ASP A 42 -8.92 7.48 19.13
C ASP A 42 -8.16 8.77 18.86
N VAL A 43 -6.93 8.88 19.37
CA VAL A 43 -6.02 10.01 19.06
C VAL A 43 -5.74 10.11 17.57
N LEU A 44 -5.48 8.98 16.92
CA LEU A 44 -5.20 8.98 15.48
C LEU A 44 -6.44 9.35 14.65
N ALA A 45 -7.64 8.99 15.10
CA ALA A 45 -8.90 9.39 14.48
C ALA A 45 -9.13 10.90 14.63
N GLU A 46 -8.87 11.46 15.82
CA GLU A 46 -8.96 12.90 16.04
C GLU A 46 -7.93 13.67 15.20
N MET A 47 -6.70 13.18 15.10
CA MET A 47 -5.69 13.79 14.23
C MET A 47 -6.12 13.75 12.76
N GLN A 48 -6.77 12.68 12.31
CA GLN A 48 -7.34 12.62 10.95
C GLN A 48 -8.43 13.68 10.74
N ARG A 49 -9.30 13.89 11.74
CA ARG A 49 -10.30 14.96 11.74
C ARG A 49 -9.67 16.35 11.66
N LEU A 50 -8.52 16.55 12.30
CA LEU A 50 -7.72 17.78 12.24
C LEU A 50 -6.95 17.95 10.91
N GLY A 51 -7.03 16.99 9.99
CA GLY A 51 -6.42 17.08 8.67
C GLY A 51 -5.22 16.16 8.45
N PHE A 52 -4.89 15.28 9.40
CA PHE A 52 -3.87 14.26 9.18
C PHE A 52 -4.35 13.30 8.10
N ARG A 53 -3.63 13.27 6.98
CA ARG A 53 -3.88 12.31 5.92
C ARG A 53 -2.78 11.27 5.98
N VAL A 54 -3.15 10.01 6.18
CA VAL A 54 -2.22 8.90 6.02
C VAL A 54 -1.76 8.93 4.56
N GLN A 55 -0.58 9.49 4.31
CA GLN A 55 0.08 9.28 3.04
C GLN A 55 0.28 7.78 2.91
N ALA A 56 -0.40 7.17 1.94
CA ALA A 56 0.05 5.89 1.40
C ALA A 56 1.49 6.14 0.97
N GLY A 57 2.44 5.70 1.80
CA GLY A 57 3.84 6.08 1.63
C GLY A 57 4.24 5.81 0.18
N ALA A 58 5.10 6.67 -0.37
CA ALA A 58 5.83 6.33 -1.58
C ALA A 58 6.58 5.02 -1.27
N SER A 59 5.94 3.89 -1.59
CA SER A 59 6.54 2.58 -1.47
C SER A 59 7.77 2.66 -2.35
N ARG A 60 8.95 2.46 -1.74
CA ARG A 60 10.19 2.37 -2.52
C ARG A 60 9.88 1.43 -3.69
N PRO A 61 10.10 1.88 -4.93
CA PRO A 61 9.62 1.15 -6.09
C PRO A 61 10.10 -0.30 -6.01
N LEU A 62 9.17 -1.26 -6.13
CA LEU A 62 9.49 -2.69 -6.10
C LEU A 62 10.61 -3.07 -7.07
N SER A 63 10.80 -2.28 -8.13
CA SER A 63 11.91 -2.38 -9.07
C SER A 63 12.26 -1.02 -9.67
N ALA A 64 13.54 -0.82 -9.99
CA ALA A 64 14.01 0.34 -10.75
C ALA A 64 13.43 0.36 -12.19
N LYS A 65 13.08 -0.81 -12.74
CA LYS A 65 12.54 -0.96 -14.09
C LYS A 65 11.04 -0.57 -14.15
N PRO A 66 10.63 0.43 -14.95
CA PRO A 66 9.24 0.87 -15.04
C PRO A 66 8.25 -0.24 -15.45
N GLY A 67 8.64 -1.09 -16.41
CA GLY A 67 7.81 -2.21 -16.86
C GLY A 67 7.51 -3.20 -15.74
N VAL A 68 8.53 -3.57 -14.96
CA VAL A 68 8.38 -4.49 -13.81
C VAL A 68 7.45 -3.90 -12.75
N ARG A 69 7.56 -2.59 -12.45
CA ARG A 69 6.62 -1.93 -11.52
C ARG A 69 5.18 -2.04 -11.99
N LYS A 70 4.94 -1.85 -13.28
CA LYS A 70 3.58 -1.91 -13.84
C LYS A 70 3.00 -3.33 -13.78
N VAL A 71 3.82 -4.35 -13.99
CA VAL A 71 3.45 -5.76 -13.80
C VAL A 71 2.97 -6.01 -12.37
N TYR A 72 3.76 -5.64 -11.35
CA TYR A 72 3.35 -5.81 -9.95
C TYR A 72 2.12 -4.99 -9.57
N ALA A 73 1.96 -3.79 -10.11
CA ALA A 73 0.78 -2.96 -9.84
C ALA A 73 -0.50 -3.64 -10.35
N ILE A 74 -0.51 -4.08 -11.61
CA ILE A 74 -1.67 -4.78 -12.21
C ILE A 74 -1.92 -6.10 -11.47
N TRP A 75 -0.87 -6.85 -11.14
CA TRP A 75 -1.00 -8.10 -10.40
C TRP A 75 -1.66 -7.92 -9.03
N ARG A 76 -1.24 -6.89 -8.27
CA ARG A 76 -1.86 -6.56 -6.96
C ARG A 76 -3.32 -6.14 -7.09
N GLU A 77 -3.69 -5.44 -8.15
CA GLU A 77 -5.08 -5.11 -8.44
C GLU A 77 -5.92 -6.37 -8.75
N MET A 78 -5.32 -7.36 -9.41
CA MET A 78 -5.97 -8.63 -9.75
C MET A 78 -6.00 -9.63 -8.59
N ALA A 79 -5.06 -9.56 -7.65
CA ALA A 79 -4.92 -10.48 -6.52
C ALA A 79 -6.25 -10.92 -5.85
N PRO A 80 -7.17 -10.00 -5.46
CA PRO A 80 -8.44 -10.39 -4.84
C PRO A 80 -9.42 -11.12 -5.78
N MET A 81 -9.20 -11.06 -7.10
CA MET A 81 -10.02 -11.71 -8.12
C MET A 81 -9.49 -13.11 -8.50
N LEU A 82 -8.29 -13.46 -8.03
CA LEU A 82 -7.59 -14.69 -8.40
C LEU A 82 -7.78 -15.76 -7.33
N ARG A 83 -7.97 -17.02 -7.76
CA ARG A 83 -7.98 -18.18 -6.83
C ARG A 83 -6.68 -18.37 -6.07
N SER A 84 -5.57 -17.84 -6.57
CA SER A 84 -4.27 -17.88 -5.91
C SER A 84 -4.03 -16.70 -4.96
N GLU A 85 -5.05 -15.85 -4.73
CA GLU A 85 -4.97 -14.63 -3.91
C GLU A 85 -3.82 -13.69 -4.29
N GLY A 86 -3.35 -13.77 -5.55
CA GLY A 86 -2.22 -12.99 -6.04
C GLY A 86 -0.85 -13.44 -5.53
N SER A 87 -0.64 -14.73 -5.24
CA SER A 87 0.67 -15.25 -4.84
C SER A 87 1.79 -14.96 -5.85
N ASP A 88 3.01 -14.80 -5.35
CA ASP A 88 4.18 -14.49 -6.17
C ASP A 88 4.56 -15.67 -7.09
N GLU A 89 4.32 -16.91 -6.66
CA GLU A 89 4.54 -18.11 -7.46
C GLU A 89 3.62 -18.13 -8.69
N ALA A 90 2.36 -17.73 -8.53
CA ALA A 90 1.42 -17.63 -9.63
C ALA A 90 1.83 -16.52 -10.62
N LEU A 91 2.35 -15.39 -10.12
CA LEU A 91 2.90 -14.35 -10.98
C LEU A 91 4.11 -14.87 -11.77
N ARG A 92 5.06 -15.53 -11.11
CA ARG A 92 6.25 -16.11 -11.76
C ARG A 92 5.87 -17.12 -12.83
N ALA A 93 4.95 -18.04 -12.54
CA ALA A 93 4.46 -19.02 -13.51
C ALA A 93 3.81 -18.33 -14.73
N PHE A 94 3.04 -17.26 -14.50
CA PHE A 94 2.46 -16.48 -15.60
C PHE A 94 3.55 -15.78 -16.44
N VAL A 95 4.52 -15.13 -15.80
CA VAL A 95 5.63 -14.47 -16.49
C VAL A 95 6.46 -15.47 -17.29
N GLN A 96 6.78 -16.63 -16.72
CA GLN A 96 7.49 -17.71 -17.41
C GLN A 96 6.75 -18.15 -18.68
N ARG A 97 5.42 -18.28 -18.62
CA ARG A 97 4.63 -18.69 -19.80
C ARG A 97 4.64 -17.65 -20.92
N VAL A 98 4.58 -16.36 -20.59
CA VAL A 98 4.44 -15.27 -21.58
C VAL A 98 5.78 -14.78 -22.12
N ALA A 99 6.77 -14.62 -21.25
CA ALA A 99 8.05 -14.00 -21.57
C ALA A 99 9.24 -14.98 -21.50
N GLN A 100 9.01 -16.25 -21.12
CA GLN A 100 10.05 -17.28 -21.00
C GLN A 100 11.17 -16.91 -20.01
N VAL A 101 10.86 -16.06 -19.02
CA VAL A 101 11.77 -15.69 -17.93
C VAL A 101 11.19 -16.11 -16.57
N SER A 102 12.07 -16.46 -15.64
CA SER A 102 11.69 -17.11 -14.37
C SER A 102 10.96 -16.20 -13.39
N ALA A 103 11.12 -14.88 -13.51
CA ALA A 103 10.51 -13.91 -12.60
C ALA A 103 10.39 -12.51 -13.24
N PRO A 104 9.46 -11.66 -12.75
CA PRO A 104 9.25 -10.30 -13.28
C PRO A 104 10.51 -9.43 -13.31
N GLU A 105 11.46 -9.63 -12.39
CA GLU A 105 12.70 -8.86 -12.27
C GLU A 105 13.62 -9.02 -13.49
N PHE A 106 13.51 -10.16 -14.19
CA PHE A 106 14.27 -10.47 -15.40
C PHE A 106 13.64 -9.91 -16.67
N LEU A 107 12.47 -9.27 -16.58
CA LEU A 107 11.88 -8.60 -17.72
C LEU A 107 12.76 -7.41 -18.16
N ASP A 108 12.84 -7.24 -19.47
CA ASP A 108 13.47 -6.11 -20.16
C ASP A 108 12.40 -5.22 -20.81
N ASP A 109 12.85 -4.16 -21.50
CA ASP A 109 11.95 -3.18 -22.12
C ASP A 109 11.17 -3.73 -23.32
N THR A 110 11.54 -4.92 -23.83
CA THR A 110 10.86 -5.59 -24.95
C THR A 110 9.83 -6.62 -24.49
N THR A 111 10.09 -7.28 -23.36
CA THR A 111 9.28 -8.36 -22.81
C THR A 111 8.28 -7.85 -21.79
N ALA A 112 8.61 -6.82 -21.01
CA ALA A 112 7.69 -6.24 -20.02
C ALA A 112 6.36 -5.74 -20.65
N PRO A 113 6.35 -5.02 -21.79
CA PRO A 113 5.10 -4.61 -22.43
C PRO A 113 4.19 -5.78 -22.81
N LYS A 114 4.77 -6.90 -23.29
CA LYS A 114 4.01 -8.11 -23.64
C LYS A 114 3.30 -8.71 -22.43
N VAL A 115 4.00 -8.80 -21.29
CA VAL A 115 3.42 -9.28 -20.03
C VAL A 115 2.34 -8.33 -19.52
N ILE A 116 2.55 -7.02 -19.60
CA ILE A 116 1.57 -6.01 -19.20
C ILE A 116 0.28 -6.13 -19.99
N GLU A 117 0.35 -6.23 -21.32
CA GLU A 117 -0.85 -6.37 -22.17
C GLU A 117 -1.56 -7.71 -21.92
N ALA A 118 -0.81 -8.79 -21.72
CA ALA A 118 -1.39 -10.09 -21.37
C ALA A 118 -2.13 -10.05 -20.02
N LEU A 119 -1.57 -9.37 -19.01
CA LEU A 119 -2.23 -9.16 -17.70
C LEU A 119 -3.49 -8.31 -17.83
N LYS A 120 -3.45 -7.22 -18.60
CA LYS A 120 -4.64 -6.37 -18.84
C LYS A 120 -5.76 -7.16 -19.51
N ALA A 121 -5.45 -7.93 -20.54
CA ALA A 121 -6.42 -8.77 -21.24
C ALA A 121 -7.03 -9.84 -20.30
N TRP A 122 -6.20 -10.46 -19.46
CA TRP A 122 -6.71 -11.41 -18.46
C TRP A 122 -7.60 -10.73 -17.42
N ARG A 123 -7.21 -9.56 -16.89
CA ARG A 123 -8.03 -8.77 -15.98
C ARG A 123 -9.40 -8.42 -16.57
N GLN A 124 -9.45 -8.04 -17.85
CA GLN A 124 -10.71 -7.79 -18.55
C GLN A 124 -11.59 -9.04 -18.61
N ARG A 125 -11.02 -10.23 -18.84
CA ARG A 125 -11.78 -11.50 -18.81
C ARG A 125 -12.32 -11.81 -17.42
N LEU A 126 -11.56 -11.53 -16.36
CA LEU A 126 -12.04 -11.71 -14.99
C LEU A 126 -13.18 -10.73 -14.65
N ALA A 127 -13.08 -9.49 -15.11
CA ALA A 127 -14.11 -8.46 -14.89
C ALA A 127 -15.37 -8.68 -15.75
N GLY A 128 -15.22 -9.22 -16.96
CA GLY A 128 -16.34 -9.53 -17.87
C GLY A 128 -16.91 -10.95 -17.72
N GLY A 129 -16.27 -11.80 -16.92
CA GLY A 129 -16.67 -13.19 -16.67
C GLY A 129 -17.55 -13.37 -15.43
N SER A 130 -18.00 -12.29 -14.81
CA SER A 130 -19.06 -12.30 -13.79
C SER A 130 -20.42 -12.21 -14.48
N ALA A 131 -20.85 -13.31 -15.09
CA ALA A 131 -22.22 -13.53 -15.55
C ALA A 131 -22.61 -14.98 -15.26
#